data_AF-A0AA96MU49-F1
#
_entry.id   AF-A0AA96MU49-F1
#
_cell.length_a   1.000
_cell.length_b   1.000
_cell.length_c   1.000
_cell.angle_alpha   90.00
_cell.angle_beta   90.00
_cell.angle_gamma   90.00
#
_symmetry.space_group_name_H-M   'P 1'
#
loop_
_entity.id
_entity.type
_entity.pdbx_description
1 polymer ?
#
loop_
_entity_poly.entity_id
_entity_poly.type
_entity_poly.pdbx_seq_one_letter_code
_entity_poly.pdbx_strand_id
1 'polypeptide(L)'
;MSIELIEITKEMHTVSKRIDKASKEIFKLAKAKAEFEKVYREALAKEIAQLRADGVQATLIPDLARGKVAYLKFERDLAKDMFKSGISALEAVKTQASVLQTISKYHEVI
;
A
#
# COMPACT_ATOMS: atom_id res chain seq x y z
N MET A 1 17.40 35.10 11.24
CA MET A 1 18.27 33.92 11.48
C MET A 1 17.69 32.98 12.54
N SER A 2 17.52 33.36 13.82
CA SER A 2 16.93 32.47 14.84
C SER A 2 15.45 32.12 14.61
N ILE A 3 14.66 33.06 14.08
CA ILE A 3 13.22 32.87 13.79
C ILE A 3 13.01 31.84 12.65
N GLU A 4 13.79 31.92 11.57
CA GLU A 4 13.71 31.00 10.43
C GLU A 4 14.13 29.57 10.80
N LEU A 5 15.14 29.40 11.67
CA LEU A 5 15.57 28.08 12.14
C LEU A 5 14.47 27.39 12.97
N ILE A 6 13.74 28.17 13.79
CA ILE A 6 12.60 27.69 14.58
C ILE A 6 11.44 27.26 13.66
N GLU A 7 11.20 27.98 12.57
CA GLU A 7 10.17 27.63 11.58
C GLU A 7 10.51 26.33 10.83
N ILE A 8 11.75 26.20 10.35
CA ILE A 8 12.23 24.96 9.70
C ILE A 8 12.11 23.77 10.65
N THR A 9 12.47 23.94 11.92
CA THR A 9 12.37 22.88 12.93
C THR A 9 10.91 22.46 13.18
N LYS A 10 9.97 23.41 13.21
CA LYS A 10 8.54 23.13 13.32
C LYS A 10 8.01 22.37 12.10
N GLU A 11 8.43 22.75 10.90
CA GLU A 11 8.06 22.05 9.67
C GLU A 11 8.62 20.62 9.65
N MET A 12 9.90 20.42 10.00
CA MET A 12 10.52 19.10 10.10
C MET A 12 9.78 18.21 11.11
N HIS A 13 9.41 18.74 12.27
CA HIS A 13 8.62 17.99 13.26
C HIS A 13 7.22 17.62 12.72
N THR A 14 6.59 18.51 11.95
CA THR A 14 5.30 18.24 11.30
C THR A 14 5.41 17.16 10.24
N VAL A 15 6.46 17.19 9.41
CA VAL A 15 6.75 16.16 8.41
C VAL A 15 7.03 14.82 9.08
N SER A 16 7.79 14.77 10.17
CA SER A 16 8.02 13.55 10.95
C SER A 16 6.72 12.94 11.48
N LYS A 17 5.81 13.76 12.01
CA LYS A 17 4.47 13.30 12.43
C LYS A 17 3.65 12.73 11.26
N ARG A 18 3.73 13.36 10.08
CA ARG A 18 3.06 12.86 8.86
C ARG A 18 3.63 11.53 8.41
N ILE A 19 4.95 11.34 8.50
CA ILE A 19 5.64 10.07 8.19
C ILE A 19 5.19 8.96 9.14
N ASP A 20 5.13 9.22 10.45
CA ASP A 20 4.66 8.23 11.43
C ASP A 20 3.20 7.81 11.15
N LYS A 21 2.32 8.79 10.91
CA LYS A 21 0.92 8.51 10.56
C LYS A 21 0.80 7.72 9.26
N ALA A 22 1.50 8.14 8.21
CA ALA A 22 1.50 7.45 6.91
C ALA A 22 2.03 6.02 7.03
N SER A 23 3.07 5.80 7.83
CA SER A 23 3.65 4.48 8.07
C SER A 23 2.64 3.55 8.73
N LYS A 24 1.92 4.02 9.75
CA LYS A 24 0.83 3.27 10.41
C LYS A 24 -0.28 2.89 9.44
N GLU A 25 -0.70 3.80 8.56
CA GLU A 25 -1.70 3.50 7.54
C GLU A 25 -1.18 2.49 6.51
N ILE A 26 0.08 2.57 6.10
CA ILE A 26 0.70 1.58 5.20
C ILE A 26 0.71 0.18 5.82
N PHE A 27 0.96 0.05 7.13
CA PHE A 27 0.86 -1.25 7.80
C PHE A 27 -0.56 -1.83 7.74
N LYS A 28 -1.60 -0.98 7.88
CA LYS A 28 -2.99 -1.42 7.70
C LYS A 28 -3.26 -1.85 6.26
N LEU A 29 -2.79 -1.09 5.27
CA LEU A 29 -2.90 -1.44 3.86
C LEU A 29 -2.17 -2.75 3.53
N ALA A 30 -0.99 -2.97 4.13
CA ALA A 30 -0.22 -4.21 3.96
C ALA A 30 -1.00 -5.42 4.50
N LYS A 31 -1.60 -5.28 5.69
CA LYS A 31 -2.45 -6.30 6.29
C LYS A 31 -3.67 -6.59 5.43
N ALA A 32 -4.40 -5.55 5.01
CA ALA A 32 -5.56 -5.68 4.14
C ALA A 32 -5.20 -6.39 2.82
N LYS A 33 -4.12 -5.98 2.16
CA LYS A 33 -3.60 -6.64 0.95
C LYS A 33 -3.36 -8.14 1.18
N ALA A 34 -2.75 -8.52 2.31
CA ALA A 34 -2.50 -9.92 2.64
C ALA A 34 -3.80 -10.70 2.90
N GLU A 35 -4.76 -10.08 3.58
CA GLU A 35 -6.07 -10.68 3.87
C GLU A 35 -6.88 -10.90 2.58
N PHE A 36 -6.97 -9.91 1.70
CA PHE A 36 -7.68 -10.06 0.42
C PHE A 36 -7.02 -11.08 -0.51
N GLU A 37 -5.68 -11.15 -0.56
CA GLU A 37 -4.98 -12.21 -1.31
C GLU A 37 -5.36 -13.60 -0.77
N LYS A 38 -5.33 -13.77 0.56
CA LYS A 38 -5.70 -15.04 1.21
C LYS A 38 -7.14 -15.43 0.85
N VAL A 39 -8.10 -14.52 1.06
CA VAL A 39 -9.53 -14.78 0.79
C VAL A 39 -9.75 -15.15 -0.68
N TYR A 40 -9.16 -14.39 -1.62
CA TYR A 40 -9.25 -14.69 -3.04
C TYR A 40 -8.69 -16.07 -3.38
N ARG A 41 -7.51 -16.43 -2.84
CA ARG A 41 -6.86 -17.73 -3.11
C ARG A 41 -7.67 -18.90 -2.58
N GLU A 42 -8.21 -18.78 -1.37
CA GLU A 42 -9.06 -19.81 -0.77
C GLU A 42 -10.35 -19.99 -1.57
N ALA A 43 -11.03 -18.90 -1.94
CA ALA A 43 -12.26 -18.96 -2.73
C ALA A 43 -12.01 -19.55 -4.13
N LEU A 44 -10.94 -19.12 -4.81
CA LEU A 44 -10.57 -19.65 -6.12
C LEU A 44 -10.28 -21.15 -6.06
N ALA A 45 -9.54 -21.60 -5.03
CA ALA A 45 -9.24 -23.02 -4.86
C ALA A 45 -10.49 -23.86 -4.61
N LYS A 46 -11.40 -23.37 -3.76
CA LYS A 46 -12.70 -24.01 -3.51
C LYS A 46 -13.52 -24.13 -4.79
N GLU A 47 -13.58 -23.06 -5.59
CA GLU A 47 -14.35 -23.05 -6.83
C GLU A 47 -13.75 -24.00 -7.88
N ILE A 48 -12.42 -24.05 -8.01
CA ILE A 48 -11.73 -25.02 -8.87
C ILE A 48 -12.04 -26.45 -8.44
N ALA A 49 -12.01 -26.73 -7.13
CA ALA A 49 -12.31 -28.06 -6.61
C ALA A 49 -13.78 -28.46 -6.88
N GLN A 50 -14.72 -27.53 -6.70
CA GLN A 50 -16.13 -27.76 -7.01
C GLN A 50 -16.35 -28.04 -8.50
N LEU A 51 -15.83 -27.20 -9.39
CA LEU A 51 -15.97 -27.39 -10.83
C LEU A 51 -15.34 -28.70 -11.32
N ARG A 52 -14.26 -29.17 -10.68
CA ARG A 52 -13.69 -30.51 -10.94
C ARG A 52 -14.64 -31.62 -10.51
N ALA A 53 -15.25 -31.50 -9.33
CA ALA A 53 -16.23 -32.47 -8.83
C ALA A 53 -17.48 -32.51 -9.72
N ASP A 54 -17.88 -31.37 -10.27
CA ASP A 54 -19.02 -31.24 -11.20
C ASP A 54 -18.72 -31.80 -12.61
N GLY A 55 -17.51 -32.33 -12.86
CA GLY A 55 -17.14 -32.95 -14.14
C GLY A 55 -16.89 -31.95 -15.27
N VAL A 56 -16.67 -30.67 -14.96
CA VAL A 56 -16.36 -29.65 -15.97
C VAL A 56 -15.04 -29.98 -16.66
N GLN A 57 -14.98 -29.75 -17.98
CA GLN A 57 -13.76 -29.96 -18.75
C GLN A 57 -12.61 -29.14 -18.16
N ALA A 58 -11.47 -29.79 -17.89
CA ALA A 58 -10.33 -29.19 -17.18
C ALA A 58 -9.81 -27.89 -17.81
N THR A 59 -9.96 -27.71 -19.12
CA THR A 59 -9.57 -26.50 -19.85
C THR A 59 -10.46 -25.29 -19.54
N LEU A 60 -11.74 -25.50 -19.18
CA LEU A 60 -12.71 -24.43 -18.90
C LEU A 60 -12.71 -24.01 -17.42
N ILE A 61 -12.26 -24.89 -16.52
CA ILE A 61 -12.28 -24.67 -15.07
C ILE A 61 -11.58 -23.35 -14.66
N PRO A 62 -10.37 -23.02 -15.16
CA PRO A 62 -9.69 -21.80 -14.73
C PRO A 62 -10.48 -20.53 -15.05
N ASP A 63 -11.14 -20.49 -16.20
CA ASP A 63 -11.87 -19.30 -16.65
C ASP A 63 -13.20 -19.16 -15.92
N LEU A 64 -13.93 -20.27 -15.74
CA LEU A 64 -15.16 -20.30 -14.96
C LEU A 64 -14.92 -19.95 -13.49
N ALA A 65 -13.89 -20.53 -12.86
CA ALA A 65 -13.55 -20.25 -11.48
C ALA A 65 -13.21 -18.76 -11.28
N ARG A 66 -12.37 -18.20 -12.14
CA ARG A 66 -12.01 -16.76 -12.10
C ARG A 66 -13.21 -15.86 -12.35
N GLY A 67 -14.12 -16.25 -13.25
CA GLY A 67 -15.36 -15.52 -13.49
C GLY A 67 -16.25 -15.47 -12.25
N LYS A 68 -16.41 -16.60 -11.54
CA LYS A 68 -17.23 -16.68 -10.33
C LYS A 68 -16.64 -15.92 -9.14
N VAL A 69 -15.31 -15.87 -9.00
CA VAL A 69 -14.63 -15.11 -7.94
C VAL A 69 -14.09 -13.75 -8.42
N ALA A 70 -14.63 -13.20 -9.51
CA ALA A 70 -14.14 -11.97 -10.13
C ALA A 70 -14.15 -10.77 -9.18
N TYR A 71 -15.18 -10.67 -8.31
CA TYR A 71 -15.26 -9.60 -7.32
C TYR A 71 -14.13 -9.67 -6.28
N LEU A 72 -13.83 -10.87 -5.76
CA LEU A 72 -12.71 -11.06 -4.82
C LEU A 72 -11.36 -10.76 -5.47
N LYS A 73 -11.23 -11.04 -6.78
CA LYS A 73 -10.05 -10.65 -7.56
C LYS A 73 -9.90 -9.13 -7.62
N PHE A 74 -11.01 -8.42 -7.86
CA PHE A 74 -11.04 -6.96 -7.88
C PHE A 74 -10.62 -6.38 -6.53
N GLU A 75 -11.17 -6.85 -5.42
CA GLU A 75 -10.81 -6.36 -4.08
C GLU A 75 -9.33 -6.57 -3.75
N ARG A 76 -8.79 -7.74 -4.11
CA ARG A 76 -7.36 -8.06 -3.99
C ARG A 76 -6.49 -7.11 -4.81
N ASP A 77 -6.85 -6.88 -6.07
CA ASP A 77 -6.09 -6.02 -6.97
C ASP A 77 -6.14 -4.56 -6.50
N LEU A 78 -7.31 -4.09 -6.07
CA LEU A 78 -7.49 -2.78 -5.45
C LEU A 78 -6.61 -2.63 -4.20
N ALA A 79 -6.64 -3.59 -3.27
CA ALA A 79 -5.82 -3.54 -2.06
C ALA A 79 -4.32 -3.53 -2.37
N LYS A 80 -3.90 -4.28 -3.39
CA LYS A 80 -2.50 -4.29 -3.86
C LYS A 80 -2.08 -2.92 -4.41
N ASP A 81 -2.91 -2.30 -5.24
CA ASP A 81 -2.62 -1.01 -5.85
C ASP A 81 -2.70 0.13 -4.84
N MET A 82 -3.62 0.06 -3.88
CA MET A 82 -3.67 0.98 -2.74
C MET A 82 -2.41 0.91 -1.89
N PHE A 83 -1.94 -0.31 -1.55
CA PHE A 83 -0.70 -0.47 -0.80
C PHE A 83 0.51 0.11 -1.55
N LYS A 84 0.62 -0.18 -2.86
CA LYS A 84 1.69 0.37 -3.71
C LYS A 84 1.65 1.90 -3.75
N SER A 85 0.46 2.48 -3.95
CA SER A 85 0.25 3.92 -3.97
C SER A 85 0.59 4.57 -2.63
N GLY A 86 0.25 3.89 -1.51
CA GLY A 86 0.62 4.32 -0.16
C GLY A 86 2.13 4.42 0.04
N ILE A 87 2.89 3.41 -0.42
CA ILE A 87 4.36 3.44 -0.38
C ILE A 87 4.90 4.62 -1.20
N SER A 88 4.44 4.81 -2.44
CA SER A 88 4.89 5.92 -3.27
C SER A 88 4.58 7.29 -2.65
N ALA A 89 3.43 7.43 -1.97
CA ALA A 89 3.10 8.65 -1.24
C ALA A 89 4.04 8.88 -0.05
N LEU A 90 4.41 7.83 0.70
CA LEU A 90 5.38 7.93 1.78
C LEU A 90 6.78 8.32 1.28
N GLU A 91 7.21 7.78 0.15
CA GLU A 91 8.47 8.15 -0.50
C GLU A 91 8.50 9.64 -0.87
N ALA A 92 7.40 10.18 -1.40
CA ALA A 92 7.29 11.60 -1.70
C ALA A 92 7.45 12.47 -0.43
N VAL A 93 6.83 12.07 0.69
CA VAL A 93 6.97 12.79 1.97
C VAL A 93 8.39 12.66 2.53
N LYS A 94 9.04 11.50 2.37
CA LYS A 94 10.44 11.31 2.75
C LYS A 94 11.37 12.23 1.96
N THR A 95 11.14 12.38 0.65
CA THR A 95 11.89 13.31 -0.19
C THR A 95 11.73 14.75 0.30
N GLN A 96 10.51 15.17 0.67
CA GLN A 96 10.29 16.50 1.27
C GLN A 96 11.08 16.69 2.57
N ALA A 97 11.13 15.67 3.44
CA ALA A 97 11.94 15.72 4.66
C ALA A 97 13.43 15.89 4.36
N SER A 98 13.97 15.18 3.35
CA SER A 98 15.37 15.30 2.92
C SER A 98 15.71 16.67 2.36
N VAL A 99 14.79 17.31 1.62
CA VAL A 99 14.95 18.69 1.14
C VAL A 99 15.05 19.65 2.33
N LEU A 100 14.13 19.56 3.30
CA LEU A 100 14.15 20.41 4.50
C LEU A 100 15.45 20.22 5.32
N GLN A 101 15.91 18.98 5.47
CA GLN A 101 17.18 18.67 6.13
C GLN A 101 18.37 19.31 5.39
N THR A 102 18.34 19.32 4.06
CA THR A 102 19.40 19.92 3.24
C THR A 102 19.43 21.43 3.44
N ILE A 103 18.26 22.09 3.36
CA ILE A 103 18.12 23.53 3.61
C ILE A 103 18.65 23.89 5.01
N SER A 104 18.25 23.15 6.04
CA SER A 104 18.72 23.37 7.41
C SER A 104 20.24 23.32 7.54
N LYS A 105 20.92 22.38 6.88
CA LYS A 105 22.39 22.27 6.92
C LYS A 105 23.09 23.48 6.31
N TYR A 106 22.56 24.05 5.23
CA TYR A 106 23.16 25.26 4.63
C TYR A 106 22.98 26.50 5.51
N HIS A 107 21.89 26.58 6.28
CA HIS A 107 21.67 27.66 7.26
C HIS A 107 22.51 27.53 8.54
N GLU A 108 23.03 26.35 8.89
CA GLU A 108 23.99 26.20 10.00
C GLU A 108 25.42 26.63 9.62
N VAL A 109 25.73 26.71 8.32
CA VAL A 109 27.09 26.96 7.79
C VAL A 109 27.31 28.45 7.44
N ILE A 110 26.25 29.25 7.33
CA ILE A 110 26.26 30.70 7.05
C ILE A 110 25.97 31.47 8.34
#